data_AF-A0A5C7R829-F1
#
_entry.id   AF-A0A5C7R829-F1
#
_cell.length_a   1.000
_cell.length_b   1.000
_cell.length_c   1.000
_cell.angle_alpha   90.00
_cell.angle_beta   90.00
_cell.angle_gamma   90.00
#
_symmetry.space_group_name_H-M   'P 1'
#
loop_
_entity.id
_entity.type
_entity.pdbx_description
1 polymer ?
#
loop_
_entity_poly.entity_id
_entity_poly.type
_entity_poly.pdbx_seq_one_letter_code
_entity_poly.pdbx_strand_id
1 'polypeptide(L)'
;MKKDYLKNLNDLSDRIKNEAPKIPIQQVKSVKVKVPEDNGHLSIWIPKDLLKRVKTFAIQEDTSIKEIGTAALELFLSTRSKS
;
A
#
# COMPACT_ATOMS: atom_id res chain seq x y z
N MET A 1 41.08 28.38 24.98
CA MET A 1 40.37 28.64 23.71
C MET A 1 40.97 27.90 22.51
N LYS A 2 42.19 28.21 22.00
CA LYS A 2 42.75 27.46 20.85
C LYS A 2 43.11 25.99 21.13
N LYS A 3 43.58 25.68 22.35
CA LYS A 3 43.96 24.31 22.76
C LYS A 3 42.74 23.39 22.89
N ASP A 4 41.63 23.92 23.39
CA ASP A 4 40.38 23.17 23.56
C ASP A 4 39.77 22.78 22.21
N TYR A 5 39.84 23.70 21.23
CA TYR A 5 39.40 23.45 19.86
C TYR A 5 40.17 22.30 19.21
N LEU A 6 41.50 22.32 19.30
CA LEU A 6 42.36 21.25 18.74
C LEU A 6 42.13 19.90 19.45
N LYS A 7 41.87 19.92 20.75
CA LYS A 7 41.55 18.72 21.52
C LYS A 7 40.24 18.08 21.05
N ASN A 8 39.20 18.88 20.81
CA ASN A 8 37.92 18.41 20.32
C ASN A 8 38.01 17.87 18.87
N LEU A 9 38.89 18.46 18.05
CA LEU A 9 39.11 18.02 16.67
C LEU A 9 39.84 16.66 16.60
N ASN A 10 40.82 16.46 17.48
CA ASN A 10 41.50 15.18 17.62
C ASN A 10 40.56 14.09 18.15
N ASP A 11 39.73 14.41 19.15
CA ASP A 11 38.71 13.49 19.69
C ASP A 11 37.71 13.07 18.60
N LEU A 12 37.25 14.02 17.78
CA LEU A 12 36.36 13.72 16.66
C LEU A 12 37.02 12.82 15.60
N SER A 13 38.31 13.08 15.33
CA SER A 13 39.10 12.32 14.35
C SER A 13 39.34 10.88 14.82
N ASP A 14 39.57 10.68 16.12
CA ASP A 14 39.71 9.35 16.72
C ASP A 14 38.39 8.58 16.71
N ARG A 15 37.26 9.25 16.95
CA ARG A 15 35.93 8.60 16.92
C ARG A 15 35.53 8.16 15.51
N ILE A 16 35.82 8.96 14.49
CA ILE A 16 35.54 8.61 13.08
C ILE A 16 36.37 7.40 12.61
N LYS A 17 37.61 7.27 13.09
CA LYS A 17 38.49 6.16 12.71
C LYS A 17 38.17 4.85 13.42
N ASN A 18 37.73 4.93 14.68
CA ASN A 18 37.56 3.75 15.54
C ASN A 18 36.10 3.30 15.70
N GLU A 19 35.11 4.19 15.53
CA GLU A 19 33.70 3.81 15.59
C GLU A 19 33.25 3.33 14.20
N ALA A 20 32.96 2.03 14.07
CA ALA A 20 32.27 1.52 12.89
C ALA A 20 30.93 2.27 12.75
N PRO A 21 30.59 2.80 11.56
CA PRO A 21 29.36 3.56 11.37
C PRO A 21 28.17 2.68 11.75
N LYS A 22 27.50 3.04 12.85
CA LYS A 22 26.22 2.42 13.24
C LYS A 22 25.17 2.89 12.25
N ILE A 23 25.06 2.19 11.14
CA ILE A 23 23.98 2.39 10.18
C ILE A 23 22.68 2.08 10.94
N PRO A 24 21.74 3.02 11.08
CA PRO A 24 20.43 2.70 11.64
C PRO A 24 19.74 1.75 10.65
N ILE A 25 19.88 0.45 10.90
CA ILE A 25 19.18 -0.58 10.15
C ILE A 25 17.70 -0.41 10.46
N GLN A 26 16.99 0.23 9.54
CA GLN A 26 15.55 0.38 9.61
C GLN A 26 14.93 -1.01 9.45
N GLN A 27 14.54 -1.61 10.57
CA GLN A 27 13.84 -2.89 10.57
C GLN A 27 12.44 -2.70 9.99
N VAL A 28 12.28 -3.02 8.71
CA VAL A 28 10.98 -2.97 8.04
C VAL A 28 10.16 -4.16 8.54
N LYS A 29 9.21 -3.90 9.44
CA LYS A 29 8.22 -4.91 9.84
C LYS A 29 7.15 -4.97 8.75
N SER A 30 6.86 -6.16 8.26
CA SER A 30 5.73 -6.39 7.37
C SER A 30 4.44 -5.98 8.08
N VAL A 31 3.79 -4.95 7.56
CA VAL A 31 2.46 -4.56 8.00
C VAL A 31 1.55 -5.72 7.62
N LYS A 32 1.13 -6.51 8.62
CA LYS A 32 0.07 -7.50 8.42
C LYS A 32 -1.18 -6.71 8.07
N VAL A 33 -1.46 -6.60 6.78
CA VAL A 33 -2.74 -6.11 6.28
C VAL A 33 -3.78 -7.07 6.86
N LYS A 34 -4.69 -6.56 7.71
CA LYS A 34 -5.86 -7.31 8.14
C LYS A 34 -6.57 -7.78 6.87
N VAL A 35 -6.45 -9.06 6.56
CA VAL A 35 -7.29 -9.70 5.57
C VAL A 35 -8.70 -9.64 6.16
N PRO A 36 -9.67 -8.95 5.55
CA PRO A 36 -11.04 -9.06 6.00
C PRO A 36 -11.46 -10.50 5.75
N GLU A 37 -11.81 -11.22 6.81
CA GLU A 37 -11.90 -12.68 6.85
C GLU A 37 -12.99 -13.30 5.94
N ASP A 38 -13.87 -12.49 5.34
CA ASP A 38 -15.02 -12.97 4.54
C ASP A 38 -15.08 -12.46 3.08
N ASN A 39 -13.99 -11.91 2.53
CA ASN A 39 -13.97 -11.49 1.13
C ASN A 39 -13.41 -12.58 0.21
N GLY A 40 -14.24 -13.11 -0.70
CA GLY A 40 -13.81 -14.01 -1.77
C GLY A 40 -13.16 -13.27 -2.96
N HIS A 41 -12.09 -13.84 -3.53
CA HIS A 41 -11.48 -13.30 -4.77
C HIS A 41 -12.20 -13.87 -6.00
N LEU A 42 -12.87 -13.00 -6.76
CA LEU A 42 -13.44 -13.34 -8.05
C LEU A 42 -12.55 -12.83 -9.20
N SER A 43 -11.90 -13.74 -9.91
CA SER A 43 -11.15 -13.43 -11.14
C SER A 43 -12.02 -13.79 -12.35
N ILE A 44 -12.45 -12.78 -13.11
CA ILE A 44 -13.23 -12.94 -14.33
C ILE A 44 -12.59 -12.20 -15.50
N TRP A 45 -12.64 -12.82 -16.67
CA TRP A 45 -12.25 -12.17 -17.92
C TRP A 45 -13.42 -11.38 -18.47
N ILE A 46 -13.23 -10.06 -18.61
CA ILE A 46 -14.26 -9.13 -19.07
C ILE A 46 -13.81 -8.50 -20.40
N PRO A 47 -14.72 -8.32 -21.39
CA PRO A 47 -14.42 -7.58 -22.61
C PRO A 47 -13.90 -6.16 -22.33
N LYS A 48 -12.92 -5.71 -23.11
CA LYS A 48 -12.27 -4.40 -22.91
C LYS A 48 -13.25 -3.23 -22.98
N ASP A 49 -14.27 -3.32 -23.84
CA ASP A 49 -15.30 -2.29 -23.96
C ASP A 49 -16.17 -2.15 -22.72
N LEU A 50 -16.53 -3.27 -22.09
CA LEU A 50 -17.31 -3.25 -20.85
C LEU A 50 -16.48 -2.68 -19.70
N LEU A 51 -15.19 -3.05 -19.62
CA LEU A 51 -14.28 -2.51 -18.61
C LEU A 51 -14.13 -0.98 -18.73
N LYS A 52 -14.07 -0.44 -19.96
CA LYS A 52 -14.01 1.01 -20.18
C LYS A 52 -15.26 1.70 -19.64
N ARG A 53 -16.45 1.18 -19.96
CA ARG A 53 -17.72 1.74 -19.49
C ARG A 53 -17.83 1.73 -17.97
N VAL A 54 -17.48 0.61 -17.34
CA VAL A 54 -17.50 0.48 -15.88
C VAL A 54 -16.51 1.46 -15.23
N LYS A 55 -15.32 1.64 -15.80
CA LYS A 55 -14.34 2.62 -15.29
C LYS A 55 -14.84 4.06 -15.44
N THR A 56 -15.42 4.41 -16.58
CA THR A 56 -16.00 5.74 -16.78
C THR A 56 -17.11 6.01 -15.77
N PHE A 57 -17.98 5.03 -15.53
CA PHE A 57 -19.05 5.14 -14.54
C PHE A 57 -18.51 5.26 -13.11
N ALA A 58 -17.50 4.47 -12.74
CA ALA A 58 -16.83 4.55 -11.45
C ALA A 58 -16.21 5.93 -11.19
N ILE A 59 -15.67 6.58 -12.24
CA ILE A 59 -15.12 7.94 -12.15
C ILE A 59 -16.24 8.98 -11.98
N GLN A 60 -17.41 8.78 -12.59
CA GLN A 60 -18.52 9.73 -12.51
C GLN A 60 -19.23 9.72 -11.15
N GLU A 61 -19.35 8.53 -10.55
CA GLU A 61 -20.10 8.31 -9.31
C GLU A 61 -19.19 8.22 -8.07
N ASP A 62 -17.88 8.49 -8.21
CA ASP A 62 -16.86 8.36 -7.14
C ASP A 62 -16.91 7.02 -6.38
N THR A 63 -17.35 5.95 -7.06
CA THR A 63 -17.57 4.62 -6.47
C THR A 63 -16.49 3.63 -6.89
N SER A 64 -16.25 2.63 -6.04
CA SER A 64 -15.26 1.61 -6.37
C SER A 64 -15.78 0.66 -7.45
N ILE A 65 -14.90 0.28 -8.39
CA ILE A 65 -15.19 -0.77 -9.39
C ILE A 65 -15.65 -2.07 -8.69
N LYS A 66 -15.14 -2.33 -7.48
CA LYS A 66 -15.56 -3.48 -6.67
C LYS A 66 -17.02 -3.39 -6.24
N GLU A 67 -17.46 -2.23 -5.76
CA GLU A 67 -18.84 -2.01 -5.31
C GLU A 67 -19.83 -2.13 -6.47
N ILE A 68 -19.49 -1.55 -7.62
CA ILE A 68 -20.28 -1.68 -8.85
C ILE A 68 -20.39 -3.16 -9.26
N GLY A 69 -19.28 -3.89 -9.19
CA GLY A 69 -19.25 -5.33 -9.47
C GLY A 69 -20.15 -6.12 -8.52
N THR A 70 -20.07 -5.87 -7.22
CA THR A 70 -20.90 -6.54 -6.21
C THR A 70 -22.39 -6.23 -6.43
N ALA A 71 -22.76 -4.97 -6.63
CA ALA A 71 -24.15 -4.57 -6.86
C ALA A 71 -24.73 -5.20 -8.14
N ALA A 72 -23.95 -5.26 -9.22
CA ALA A 72 -24.37 -5.91 -10.45
C ALA A 72 -24.60 -7.43 -10.27
N LEU A 73 -23.73 -8.10 -9.50
CA LEU A 73 -23.87 -9.52 -9.18
C LEU A 73 -25.10 -9.77 -8.29
N GLU A 74 -25.32 -8.95 -7.27
CA GLU A 74 -26.50 -9.03 -6.40
C GLU A 74 -27.81 -8.82 -7.16
N LEU A 75 -27.86 -7.84 -8.07
CA LEU A 75 -29.01 -7.60 -8.94
C LEU A 75 -29.26 -8.79 -9.89
N PHE A 76 -28.21 -9.35 -10.48
CA PHE A 76 -28.32 -10.50 -11.36
C PHE A 76 -28.86 -11.73 -10.62
N LEU A 77 -28.37 -11.99 -9.41
CA LEU A 77 -28.85 -13.08 -8.55
C LEU A 77 -30.28 -12.83 -8.05
N SER A 78 -30.63 -11.60 -7.69
CA SER A 78 -31.98 -11.23 -7.25
C SER A 78 -33.01 -11.36 -8.37
N THR A 79 -32.61 -11.09 -9.61
CA THR A 79 -33.48 -11.25 -10.79
C THR A 79 -33.73 -12.72 -11.11
N ARG A 80 -32.74 -13.60 -10.90
CA ARG A 80 -32.87 -15.04 -11.17
C ARG A 80 -33.49 -15.86 -10.04
N SER A 81 -33.30 -15.45 -8.78
CA SER A 81 -33.81 -16.19 -7.61
C SER A 81 -35.29 -15.97 -7.32
N LYS A 82 -35.92 -14.97 -7.95
CA LYS A 82 -37.37 -14.74 -7.92
C LYS A 82 -38.15 -15.50 -9.00
N SER A 83 -37.52 -16.43 -9.72
CA SER A 83 -38.17 -17.28 -10.73
C SER A 83 -38.29 -18.73 -10.27
#